data_AF-A0AAU5BB47-F1
#
_entry.id   AF-A0AAU5BB47-F1
#
_cell.length_a   1.000
_cell.length_b   1.000
_cell.length_c   1.000
_cell.angle_alpha   90.00
_cell.angle_beta   90.00
_cell.angle_gamma   90.00
#
_symmetry.space_group_name_H-M   'P 1'
#
loop_
_entity.id
_entity.type
_entity.pdbx_description
1 polymer ?
#
loop_
_entity_poly.entity_id
_entity_poly.type
_entity_poly.pdbx_seq_one_letter_code
_entity_poly.pdbx_strand_id
1 'polypeptide(L)'
;MTIVLWVVLIPLVLILLAIAIFFGKAIFSGAREGWREEMSKNNANGDAYELPEECAALGLLPRGELDKSAPGPRPEALAAALAAVEAGDWKPAAELMRGTARAKDWERRAYDVGILCGNAAVDDTWLLAWESAVPDDPDAAVLRAWSTVGLAGKLRGAQRAQNTTSEQFDAFHRTLARARAEIARAAELNPEDPTPCLSEISAALGLGYPHAEMDRIWAEVVARAPHHYAAHWFALQYWCEKWRGSEQLARAFAAEAVAGAPLGSLMTVFPLIVRFEHDDTSNGDFTKTPEVLALVDAALADVAAADPAHPRLVEARHLLAYFLSFQDRDAEAVEQFKLVDGYVGSLPWFYSSDPTKLYCRLRDLSVQAAAKAS
;
A
#
# COMPACT_ATOMS: atom_id res chain seq x y z
N MET A 1 -1.20 42.73 -1.28
CA MET A 1 -1.69 41.75 -0.30
C MET A 1 -2.77 40.91 -0.99
N THR A 2 -2.36 39.97 -1.85
CA THR A 2 -3.21 39.00 -2.60
C THR A 2 -2.39 38.11 -3.56
N ILE A 3 -1.09 38.36 -3.76
CA ILE A 3 -0.24 37.61 -4.71
C ILE A 3 0.63 36.52 -4.02
N VAL A 4 0.71 36.50 -2.69
CA VAL A 4 1.55 35.54 -1.95
C VAL A 4 0.82 34.20 -1.66
N LEU A 5 -0.50 34.12 -1.90
CA LEU A 5 -1.31 32.94 -1.56
C LEU A 5 -1.31 31.82 -2.62
N TRP A 6 -0.71 32.01 -3.80
CA TRP A 6 -0.72 31.01 -4.88
C TRP A 6 0.62 30.28 -5.09
N VAL A 7 1.69 30.67 -4.38
CA VAL A 7 3.01 30.03 -4.50
C VAL A 7 3.19 28.84 -3.55
N VAL A 8 2.31 28.68 -2.56
CA VAL A 8 2.40 27.61 -1.54
C VAL A 8 1.46 26.42 -1.83
N LEU A 9 0.46 26.57 -2.70
CA LEU A 9 -0.58 25.55 -2.92
C LEU A 9 -0.31 24.57 -4.08
N ILE A 10 0.71 24.82 -4.90
CA ILE A 10 1.06 23.95 -6.05
C ILE A 10 2.05 22.82 -5.68
N PRO A 11 3.02 22.99 -4.76
CA PRO A 11 3.89 21.88 -4.35
C PRO A 11 3.15 20.81 -3.51
N LEU A 12 2.13 21.20 -2.73
CA LEU A 12 1.45 20.33 -1.76
C LEU A 12 0.66 19.16 -2.39
N VAL A 13 0.10 19.37 -3.59
CA VAL A 13 -0.66 18.33 -4.31
C VAL A 13 0.25 17.24 -4.89
N LEU A 14 1.53 17.54 -5.14
CA LEU A 14 2.52 16.57 -5.61
C LEU A 14 3.25 15.84 -4.47
N ILE A 15 3.20 16.39 -3.25
CA ILE A 15 3.88 15.86 -2.06
C ILE A 15 3.05 14.74 -1.39
N LEU A 16 1.72 14.78 -1.48
CA LEU A 16 0.82 13.76 -0.92
C LEU A 16 0.76 12.46 -1.74
N LEU A 17 1.15 12.49 -3.02
CA LEU A 17 1.20 11.29 -3.86
C LEU A 17 2.36 10.34 -3.48
N ALA A 18 3.39 10.78 -2.75
CA ALA A 18 4.66 10.05 -2.68
C ALA A 18 4.67 8.80 -1.78
N ILE A 19 3.72 8.63 -0.86
CA ILE A 19 3.85 7.66 0.25
C ILE A 19 3.11 6.34 -0.05
N ALA A 20 1.93 6.36 -0.67
CA ALA A 20 1.26 5.16 -1.17
C ALA A 20 1.87 4.62 -2.48
N ILE A 21 2.61 5.46 -3.19
CA ILE A 21 3.28 5.14 -4.47
C ILE A 21 4.58 4.35 -4.28
N PHE A 22 5.21 4.44 -3.12
CA PHE A 22 6.65 4.17 -3.05
C PHE A 22 7.04 2.69 -3.18
N PHE A 23 6.23 1.75 -2.68
CA PHE A 23 6.50 0.31 -2.83
C PHE A 23 5.71 -0.38 -3.95
N GLY A 24 4.73 0.29 -4.58
CA GLY A 24 3.93 -0.29 -5.67
C GLY A 24 4.15 0.31 -7.06
N LYS A 25 4.48 1.60 -7.18
CA LYS A 25 4.62 2.25 -8.50
C LYS A 25 6.03 2.23 -9.10
N ALA A 26 7.03 1.74 -8.37
CA ALA A 26 8.42 1.91 -8.77
C ALA A 26 8.92 0.97 -9.89
N ILE A 27 8.17 -0.06 -10.34
CA ILE A 27 8.66 -1.03 -11.37
C ILE A 27 7.57 -1.54 -12.35
N PHE A 28 6.69 -0.70 -12.92
CA PHE A 28 5.74 -1.20 -13.96
C PHE A 28 5.58 -0.37 -15.25
N SER A 29 6.55 0.48 -15.62
CA SER A 29 6.40 1.35 -16.80
C SER A 29 7.13 0.96 -18.10
N GLY A 30 7.56 -0.29 -18.30
CA GLY A 30 8.36 -0.64 -19.50
C GLY A 30 8.34 -2.10 -19.92
N ALA A 31 7.21 -2.77 -19.79
CA ALA A 31 6.84 -3.87 -20.70
C ALA A 31 5.55 -3.52 -21.50
N ARG A 32 5.13 -2.25 -21.47
CA ARG A 32 3.91 -1.71 -22.11
C ARG A 32 4.19 -0.74 -23.25
N GLU A 33 5.39 -0.77 -23.85
CA GLU A 33 5.65 0.07 -25.04
C GLU A 33 4.77 -0.34 -26.24
N GLY A 34 4.39 -1.63 -26.34
CA GLY A 34 3.37 -2.06 -27.31
C GLY A 34 1.96 -1.49 -27.04
N TRP A 35 1.56 -1.36 -25.77
CA TRP A 35 0.27 -0.75 -25.39
C TRP A 35 0.25 0.78 -25.52
N ARG A 36 1.41 1.45 -25.48
CA ARG A 36 1.51 2.92 -25.60
C ARG A 36 1.14 3.39 -27.01
N GLU A 37 1.53 2.68 -28.06
CA GLU A 37 1.19 3.05 -29.44
C GLU A 37 -0.27 2.76 -29.79
N GLU A 38 -0.84 1.67 -29.29
CA GLU A 38 -2.23 1.29 -29.59
C GLU A 38 -3.26 2.13 -28.80
N MET A 39 -2.98 2.44 -27.53
CA MET A 39 -3.81 3.34 -26.72
C MET A 39 -3.67 4.80 -27.11
N SER A 40 -2.51 5.24 -27.61
CA SER A 40 -2.34 6.59 -28.16
C SER A 40 -3.20 6.82 -29.42
N LYS A 41 -3.42 5.78 -30.23
CA LYS A 41 -4.27 5.87 -31.43
C LYS A 41 -5.76 5.93 -31.08
N ASN A 42 -6.18 5.30 -29.97
CA ASN A 42 -7.54 5.43 -29.44
C ASN A 42 -7.77 6.68 -28.57
N ASN A 43 -6.70 7.39 -28.17
CA ASN A 43 -6.73 8.61 -27.33
C ASN A 43 -6.73 9.92 -28.14
N ALA A 44 -6.94 9.88 -29.45
CA ALA A 44 -7.11 11.12 -30.24
C ALA A 44 -8.46 11.82 -29.97
N ASN A 45 -9.39 11.16 -29.26
CA ASN A 45 -10.61 11.80 -28.75
C ASN A 45 -10.54 11.94 -27.23
N GLY A 46 -10.50 13.18 -26.77
CA GLY A 46 -10.70 13.54 -25.37
C GLY A 46 -12.16 13.38 -24.97
N ASP A 47 -12.59 12.15 -24.71
CA ASP A 47 -13.93 11.92 -24.18
C ASP A 47 -13.99 12.41 -22.73
N ALA A 48 -14.81 13.44 -22.49
CA ALA A 48 -15.16 13.89 -21.16
C ALA A 48 -15.82 12.72 -20.42
N TYR A 49 -15.19 12.26 -19.33
CA TYR A 49 -15.80 11.25 -18.47
C TYR A 49 -17.07 11.84 -17.84
N GLU A 50 -18.21 11.19 -18.06
CA GLU A 50 -19.47 11.45 -17.38
C GLU A 50 -19.81 10.24 -16.51
N LEU A 51 -20.25 10.49 -15.27
CA LEU A 51 -20.66 9.44 -14.36
C LEU A 51 -21.98 8.83 -14.86
N PRO A 52 -22.08 7.50 -15.08
CA PRO A 52 -23.34 6.88 -15.51
C PRO A 52 -24.47 7.12 -14.51
N GLU A 53 -25.70 7.26 -15.00
CA GLU A 53 -26.89 7.51 -14.17
C GLU A 53 -27.08 6.42 -13.11
N GLU A 54 -26.81 5.16 -13.45
CA GLU A 54 -26.90 4.03 -12.52
C GLU A 54 -25.85 4.13 -11.40
N CYS A 55 -24.65 4.64 -11.72
CA CYS A 55 -23.61 4.86 -10.71
C CYS A 55 -23.98 6.04 -9.80
N ALA A 56 -24.51 7.11 -10.38
CA ALA A 56 -25.01 8.27 -9.63
C ALA A 56 -26.18 7.90 -8.70
N ALA A 57 -27.09 7.03 -9.15
CA ALA A 57 -28.20 6.51 -8.34
C ALA A 57 -27.73 5.71 -7.11
N LEU A 58 -26.54 5.11 -7.18
CA LEU A 58 -25.90 4.42 -6.06
C LEU A 58 -25.05 5.35 -5.17
N GLY A 59 -24.99 6.65 -5.48
CA GLY A 59 -24.18 7.62 -4.74
C GLY A 59 -22.67 7.50 -4.98
N LEU A 60 -22.25 6.83 -6.05
CA LEU A 60 -20.84 6.68 -6.40
C LEU A 60 -20.28 8.01 -6.94
N LEU A 61 -19.02 8.30 -6.61
CA LEU A 61 -18.37 9.56 -6.92
C LEU A 61 -17.86 9.63 -8.36
N PRO A 62 -17.88 10.82 -9.00
CA PRO A 62 -17.29 11.00 -10.30
C PRO A 62 -15.76 10.90 -10.24
N ARG A 63 -15.14 10.58 -11.37
CA ARG A 63 -13.69 10.34 -11.49
C ARG A 63 -12.81 11.46 -10.92
N GLY A 64 -13.28 12.71 -10.98
CA GLY A 64 -12.55 13.89 -10.50
C GLY A 64 -12.47 13.99 -8.97
N GLU A 65 -13.33 13.28 -8.25
CA GLU A 65 -13.42 13.31 -6.78
C GLU A 65 -12.70 12.11 -6.11
N LEU A 66 -12.13 11.20 -6.90
CA LEU A 66 -11.42 10.03 -6.38
C LEU A 66 -10.01 10.39 -5.91
N ASP A 67 -9.71 10.09 -4.64
CA ASP A 67 -8.40 10.26 -4.04
C ASP A 67 -7.45 9.13 -4.47
N LYS A 68 -6.34 9.52 -5.12
CA LYS A 68 -5.30 8.59 -5.61
C LYS A 68 -4.25 8.24 -4.56
N SER A 69 -4.25 8.93 -3.42
CA SER A 69 -3.20 8.87 -2.41
C SER A 69 -3.50 7.91 -1.26
N ALA A 70 -4.77 7.49 -1.11
CA ALA A 70 -5.20 6.64 -0.01
C ALA A 70 -6.09 5.48 -0.51
N PRO A 71 -6.05 4.32 0.17
CA PRO A 71 -6.93 3.18 -0.13
C PRO A 71 -8.32 3.34 0.50
N GLY A 72 -8.50 4.26 1.45
CA GLY A 72 -9.73 4.48 2.18
C GLY A 72 -9.66 5.73 3.06
N PRO A 73 -10.74 6.07 3.77
CA PRO A 73 -10.77 7.21 4.66
C PRO A 73 -9.76 7.05 5.79
N ARG A 74 -9.07 8.14 6.11
CA ARG A 74 -8.09 8.17 7.20
C ARG A 74 -8.82 8.21 8.56
N PRO A 75 -8.37 7.42 9.56
CA PRO A 75 -8.90 7.55 10.93
C PRO A 75 -8.71 8.96 11.48
N GLU A 76 -9.71 9.47 12.20
CA GLU A 76 -9.72 10.84 12.74
C GLU A 76 -8.51 11.12 13.64
N ALA A 77 -8.15 10.18 14.53
CA ALA A 77 -7.00 10.32 15.42
C ALA A 77 -5.67 10.47 14.65
N LEU A 78 -5.50 9.70 13.56
CA LEU A 78 -4.33 9.81 12.70
C LEU A 78 -4.34 11.12 11.90
N ALA A 79 -5.50 11.56 11.41
CA ALA A 79 -5.63 12.85 10.73
C ALA A 79 -5.29 14.02 11.67
N ALA A 80 -5.77 13.99 12.92
CA ALA A 80 -5.44 14.98 13.94
C ALA A 80 -3.96 14.96 14.32
N ALA A 81 -3.35 13.77 14.46
CA ALA A 81 -1.92 13.64 14.70
C ALA A 81 -1.09 14.23 13.55
N LEU A 82 -1.49 14.01 12.30
CA LEU A 82 -0.82 14.59 11.13
C LEU A 82 -0.92 16.12 11.10
N ALA A 83 -2.11 16.66 11.33
CA ALA A 83 -2.30 18.11 11.40
C ALA A 83 -1.45 18.74 12.53
N ALA A 84 -1.31 18.04 13.66
CA ALA A 84 -0.49 18.51 14.78
C ALA A 84 1.02 18.50 14.45
N VAL A 85 1.55 17.44 13.82
CA VAL A 85 2.97 17.39 13.45
C VAL A 85 3.30 18.43 12.36
N GLU A 86 2.38 18.71 11.44
CA GLU A 86 2.50 19.80 10.47
C GLU A 86 2.53 21.19 11.13
N ALA A 87 1.89 21.33 12.29
CA ALA A 87 1.97 22.52 13.13
C ALA A 87 3.17 22.50 14.10
N GLY A 88 4.02 21.47 14.04
CA GLY A 88 5.21 21.29 14.88
C GLY A 88 4.95 20.69 16.27
N ASP A 89 3.73 20.22 16.56
CA ASP A 89 3.40 19.52 17.80
C ASP A 89 3.41 18.00 17.59
N TRP A 90 4.46 17.36 18.08
CA TRP A 90 4.64 15.90 17.97
C TRP A 90 3.82 15.10 19.01
N LYS A 91 3.28 15.74 20.05
CA LYS A 91 2.67 15.02 21.18
C LYS A 91 1.42 14.21 20.79
N PRO A 92 0.53 14.69 19.90
CA PRO A 92 -0.60 13.88 19.45
C PRO A 92 -0.17 12.61 18.68
N ALA A 93 0.89 12.69 17.87
CA ALA A 93 1.47 11.51 17.23
C ALA A 93 2.06 10.55 18.27
N ALA A 94 2.75 11.06 19.28
CA ALA A 94 3.26 10.24 20.39
C ALA A 94 2.17 9.52 21.17
N GLU A 95 1.05 10.19 21.45
CA GLU A 95 -0.07 9.56 22.16
C GLU A 95 -0.76 8.49 21.30
N LEU A 96 -0.95 8.76 20.00
CA LEU A 96 -1.47 7.78 19.04
C LEU A 96 -0.60 6.51 19.01
N MET A 97 0.72 6.68 18.84
CA MET A 97 1.68 5.58 18.78
C MET A 97 1.72 4.79 20.09
N ARG A 98 1.70 5.47 21.23
CA ARG A 98 1.66 4.84 22.54
C ARG A 98 0.38 4.03 22.75
N GLY A 99 -0.75 4.52 22.24
CA GLY A 99 -2.03 3.82 22.25
C GLY A 99 -1.96 2.47 21.53
N THR A 100 -1.42 2.46 20.31
CA THR A 100 -1.26 1.22 19.52
C THR A 100 -0.31 0.22 20.19
N ALA A 101 0.82 0.69 20.75
CA ALA A 101 1.76 -0.16 21.49
C ALA A 101 1.13 -0.79 22.74
N ARG A 102 0.39 -0.01 23.54
CA ARG A 102 -0.28 -0.50 24.76
C ARG A 102 -1.34 -1.55 24.45
N ALA A 103 -2.07 -1.37 23.36
CA ALA A 103 -3.06 -2.33 22.90
C ALA A 103 -2.44 -3.56 22.23
N LYS A 104 -1.14 -3.54 21.91
CA LYS A 104 -0.46 -4.49 21.02
C LYS A 104 -1.18 -4.63 19.67
N ASP A 105 -1.79 -3.54 19.20
CA ASP A 105 -2.43 -3.46 17.89
C ASP A 105 -1.34 -3.15 16.85
N TRP A 106 -0.56 -4.19 16.53
CA TRP A 106 0.61 -4.06 15.67
C TRP A 106 0.23 -3.68 14.23
N GLU A 107 -0.92 -4.14 13.74
CA GLU A 107 -1.34 -3.79 12.38
C GLU A 107 -1.75 -2.31 12.30
N ARG A 108 -2.49 -1.79 13.30
CA ARG A 108 -2.76 -0.34 13.39
C ARG A 108 -1.48 0.45 13.56
N ARG A 109 -0.55 -0.03 14.40
CA ARG A 109 0.76 0.60 14.59
C ARG A 109 1.52 0.72 13.27
N ALA A 110 1.62 -0.36 12.49
CA ALA A 110 2.30 -0.36 11.20
C ALA A 110 1.60 0.56 10.18
N TYR A 111 0.26 0.61 10.21
CA TYR A 111 -0.51 1.56 9.40
C TYR A 111 -0.18 3.02 9.76
N ASP A 112 -0.24 3.37 11.04
CA ASP A 112 0.00 4.74 11.53
C ASP A 112 1.46 5.17 11.28
N VAL A 113 2.43 4.27 11.53
CA VAL A 113 3.86 4.50 11.20
C VAL A 113 4.04 4.78 9.72
N GLY A 114 3.44 3.97 8.84
CA GLY A 114 3.58 4.13 7.39
C GLY A 114 3.10 5.50 6.89
N ILE A 115 2.09 6.08 7.53
CA ILE A 115 1.58 7.41 7.18
C ILE A 115 2.43 8.52 7.81
N LEU A 116 2.71 8.44 9.11
CA LEU A 116 3.51 9.45 9.83
C LEU A 116 4.94 9.53 9.30
N CYS A 117 5.57 8.39 8.99
CA CYS A 117 6.95 8.37 8.50
C CYS A 117 7.08 9.04 7.13
N GLY A 118 6.01 9.00 6.33
CA GLY A 118 5.97 9.66 5.04
C GLY A 118 6.04 11.18 5.14
N ASN A 119 5.38 11.76 6.15
CA ASN A 119 5.49 13.17 6.52
C ASN A 119 6.91 13.50 7.02
N ALA A 120 7.43 12.73 7.98
CA ALA A 120 8.80 12.92 8.49
C ALA A 120 9.89 12.73 7.43
N ALA A 121 9.66 11.92 6.39
CA ALA A 121 10.60 11.79 5.27
C ALA A 121 10.62 13.04 4.36
N VAL A 122 9.75 14.03 4.56
CA VAL A 122 9.79 15.34 3.88
C VAL A 122 10.44 16.37 4.81
N ASP A 123 9.95 16.45 6.05
CA ASP A 123 10.46 17.32 7.10
C ASP A 123 10.39 16.57 8.43
N ASP A 124 11.56 16.21 8.98
CA ASP A 124 11.68 15.47 10.23
C ASP A 124 11.86 16.36 11.46
N THR A 125 11.67 17.68 11.34
CA THR A 125 11.87 18.65 12.44
C THR A 125 11.05 18.27 13.68
N TRP A 126 9.78 17.86 13.50
CA TRP A 126 8.92 17.44 14.60
C TRP A 126 9.40 16.14 15.26
N LEU A 127 9.94 15.22 14.46
CA LEU A 127 10.46 13.93 14.94
C LEU A 127 11.76 14.14 15.72
N LEU A 128 12.66 15.01 15.22
CA LEU A 128 13.86 15.43 15.94
C LEU A 128 13.52 16.10 17.28
N ALA A 129 12.47 16.93 17.31
CA ALA A 129 12.00 17.56 18.54
C ALA A 129 11.46 16.53 19.55
N TRP A 130 10.77 15.49 19.07
CA TRP A 130 10.33 14.38 19.92
C TRP A 130 11.52 13.60 20.47
N GLU A 131 12.43 13.14 19.61
CA GLU A 131 13.64 12.39 20.01
C GLU A 131 14.49 13.18 21.03
N SER A 132 14.57 14.51 20.88
CA SER A 132 15.29 15.38 21.81
C SER A 132 14.58 15.53 23.16
N ALA A 133 13.24 15.55 23.16
CA ALA A 133 12.44 15.72 24.37
C ALA A 133 12.31 14.44 25.18
N VAL A 134 12.23 13.29 24.51
CA VAL A 134 12.14 11.96 25.12
C VAL A 134 13.16 11.03 24.44
N PRO A 135 14.44 11.11 24.85
CA PRO A 135 15.44 10.17 24.36
C PRO A 135 15.01 8.73 24.63
N ASP A 136 15.33 7.83 23.71
CA ASP A 136 15.04 6.40 23.81
C ASP A 136 13.55 6.02 23.84
N ASP A 137 12.67 6.91 23.38
CA ASP A 137 11.26 6.58 23.15
C ASP A 137 11.13 5.55 22.00
N PRO A 138 10.57 4.34 22.26
CA PRO A 138 10.42 3.30 21.23
C PRO A 138 9.54 3.73 20.05
N ASP A 139 8.57 4.62 20.29
CA ASP A 139 7.64 5.08 19.27
C ASP A 139 8.30 6.08 18.31
N ALA A 140 9.15 6.96 18.84
CA ALA A 140 9.98 7.84 18.01
C ALA A 140 11.02 7.03 17.22
N ALA A 141 11.64 6.03 17.85
CA ALA A 141 12.68 5.22 17.21
C ALA A 141 12.16 4.42 16.01
N VAL A 142 10.95 3.83 16.10
CA VAL A 142 10.37 3.10 14.96
C VAL A 142 9.99 4.04 13.82
N LEU A 143 9.47 5.24 14.14
CA LEU A 143 9.19 6.28 13.13
C LEU A 143 10.48 6.73 12.44
N ARG A 144 11.57 6.93 13.18
CA ARG A 144 12.88 7.29 12.64
C ARG A 144 13.40 6.25 11.66
N ALA A 145 13.40 4.98 12.06
CA ALA A 145 13.83 3.87 11.21
C ALA A 145 13.05 3.84 9.88
N TRP A 146 11.72 3.93 9.97
CA TRP A 146 10.85 3.95 8.79
C TRP A 146 11.02 5.21 7.93
N SER A 147 11.16 6.38 8.53
CA SER A 147 11.39 7.64 7.81
C SER A 147 12.71 7.62 7.06
N THR A 148 13.78 7.04 7.62
CA THR A 148 15.06 6.89 6.93
C THR A 148 14.97 5.90 5.76
N VAL A 149 14.27 4.76 5.92
CA VAL A 149 13.99 3.84 4.79
C VAL A 149 13.19 4.55 3.70
N GLY A 150 12.15 5.30 4.07
CA GLY A 150 11.36 6.12 3.15
C GLY A 150 12.19 7.19 2.43
N LEU A 151 13.09 7.87 3.15
CA LEU A 151 14.03 8.85 2.58
C LEU A 151 14.98 8.20 1.59
N ALA A 152 15.58 7.05 1.93
CA ALA A 152 16.43 6.30 1.00
C ALA A 152 15.68 6.08 -0.31
N GLY A 153 14.44 5.62 -0.17
CA GLY A 153 13.53 5.45 -1.27
C GLY A 153 13.37 6.69 -2.17
N LYS A 154 13.06 7.85 -1.56
CA LYS A 154 12.94 9.13 -2.28
C LYS A 154 14.22 9.49 -3.03
N LEU A 155 15.39 9.23 -2.45
CA LEU A 155 16.69 9.50 -3.07
C LEU A 155 16.94 8.63 -4.30
N ARG A 156 16.50 7.36 -4.29
CA ARG A 156 16.55 6.46 -5.46
C ARG A 156 15.64 6.94 -6.60
N GLY A 157 14.51 7.55 -6.22
CA GLY A 157 13.44 7.92 -7.14
C GLY A 157 12.58 6.73 -7.60
N ALA A 158 11.47 7.04 -8.27
CA ALA A 158 10.48 6.05 -8.71
C ALA A 158 10.81 5.38 -10.06
N GLN A 159 11.99 5.67 -10.63
CA GLN A 159 12.38 5.10 -11.92
C GLN A 159 12.85 3.65 -11.78
N ARG A 160 12.80 2.92 -12.90
CA ARG A 160 13.39 1.58 -13.00
C ARG A 160 14.89 1.64 -12.74
N ALA A 161 15.45 0.56 -12.21
CA ALA A 161 16.87 0.48 -11.90
C ALA A 161 17.78 0.91 -13.07
N GLN A 162 17.47 0.49 -14.29
CA GLN A 162 18.20 0.87 -15.50
C GLN A 162 18.19 2.37 -15.84
N ASN A 163 17.27 3.14 -15.24
CA ASN A 163 17.10 4.57 -15.44
C ASN A 163 17.49 5.40 -14.20
N THR A 164 17.83 4.75 -13.08
CA THR A 164 18.32 5.42 -11.87
C THR A 164 19.81 5.69 -12.01
N THR A 165 20.26 6.91 -11.71
CA THR A 165 21.68 7.27 -11.83
C THR A 165 22.53 6.62 -10.74
N SER A 166 23.84 6.51 -10.96
CA SER A 166 24.79 5.98 -9.96
C SER A 166 24.75 6.79 -8.66
N GLU A 167 24.64 8.12 -8.74
CA GLU A 167 24.58 8.99 -7.56
C GLU A 167 23.31 8.76 -6.74
N GLN A 168 22.16 8.52 -7.40
CA GLN A 168 20.90 8.17 -6.74
C GLN A 168 21.00 6.82 -6.03
N PHE A 169 21.61 5.83 -6.68
CA PHE A 169 21.88 4.52 -6.06
C PHE A 169 22.82 4.63 -4.87
N ASP A 170 23.89 5.40 -4.99
CA ASP A 170 24.85 5.61 -3.91
C ASP A 170 24.20 6.28 -2.70
N ALA A 171 23.37 7.30 -2.91
CA ALA A 171 22.60 7.94 -1.86
C ALA A 171 21.60 6.98 -1.22
N PHE A 172 20.89 6.19 -2.03
CA PHE A 172 19.97 5.14 -1.57
C PHE A 172 20.67 4.12 -0.67
N HIS A 173 21.77 3.51 -1.12
CA HIS A 173 22.46 2.48 -0.36
C HIS A 173 23.08 3.02 0.94
N ARG A 174 23.67 4.23 0.90
CA ARG A 174 24.20 4.87 2.12
C ARG A 174 23.10 5.14 3.15
N THR A 175 21.94 5.64 2.71
CA THR A 175 20.83 5.91 3.62
C THR A 175 20.22 4.62 4.17
N LEU A 176 20.09 3.55 3.37
CA LEU A 176 19.66 2.24 3.88
C LEU A 176 20.67 1.63 4.85
N ALA A 177 21.98 1.80 4.62
CA ALA A 177 23.00 1.34 5.55
C ALA A 177 22.89 2.04 6.91
N ARG A 178 22.57 3.35 6.93
CA ARG A 178 22.24 4.08 8.17
C ARG A 178 20.98 3.55 8.84
N ALA A 179 19.93 3.30 8.05
CA ALA A 179 18.65 2.81 8.56
C ALA A 179 18.81 1.53 9.39
N ARG A 180 19.75 0.65 9.03
CA ARG A 180 19.98 -0.61 9.77
C ARG A 180 20.26 -0.40 11.26
N ALA A 181 21.03 0.63 11.63
CA ALA A 181 21.31 0.93 13.03
C ALA A 181 20.06 1.47 13.74
N GLU A 182 19.27 2.31 13.06
CA GLU A 182 18.00 2.86 13.56
C GLU A 182 16.94 1.76 13.72
N ILE A 183 16.90 0.79 12.81
CA ILE A 183 16.03 -0.41 12.87
C ILE A 183 16.40 -1.27 14.06
N ALA A 184 17.69 -1.61 14.22
CA ALA A 184 18.16 -2.39 15.36
C ALA A 184 17.84 -1.70 16.69
N ARG A 185 18.06 -0.38 16.76
CA ARG A 185 17.70 0.44 17.92
C ARG A 185 16.20 0.37 18.24
N ALA A 186 15.33 0.50 17.24
CA ALA A 186 13.90 0.43 17.43
C ALA A 186 13.45 -0.96 17.94
N ALA A 187 14.03 -2.03 17.40
CA ALA A 187 13.77 -3.41 17.83
C ALA A 187 14.24 -3.66 19.28
N GLU A 188 15.38 -3.09 19.69
CA GLU A 188 15.89 -3.18 21.07
C GLU A 188 14.98 -2.45 22.07
N LEU A 189 14.43 -1.30 21.69
CA LEU A 189 13.59 -0.48 22.57
C LEU A 189 12.18 -1.05 22.78
N ASN A 190 11.66 -1.80 21.82
CA ASN A 190 10.40 -2.53 21.95
C ASN A 190 10.47 -3.92 21.29
N PRO A 191 11.00 -4.94 22.01
CA PRO A 191 11.23 -6.26 21.43
C PRO A 191 9.96 -7.03 21.03
N GLU A 192 8.78 -6.62 21.49
CA GLU A 192 7.50 -7.25 21.12
C GLU A 192 6.92 -6.69 19.81
N ASP A 193 7.36 -5.50 19.40
CA ASP A 193 6.85 -4.81 18.21
C ASP A 193 7.44 -5.43 16.93
N PRO A 194 6.61 -5.97 16.00
CA PRO A 194 7.09 -6.48 14.73
C PRO A 194 7.41 -5.37 13.72
N THR A 195 6.99 -4.12 13.97
CA THR A 195 7.08 -3.00 13.02
C THR A 195 8.50 -2.68 12.55
N PRO A 196 9.56 -2.79 13.38
CA PRO A 196 10.95 -2.67 12.91
C PRO A 196 11.35 -3.74 11.88
N CYS A 197 10.80 -4.96 11.94
CA CYS A 197 11.10 -6.00 10.96
C CYS A 197 10.60 -5.62 9.57
N LEU A 198 9.49 -4.90 9.44
CA LEU A 198 8.96 -4.47 8.15
C LEU A 198 9.90 -3.47 7.43
N SER A 199 10.51 -2.54 8.19
CA SER A 199 11.54 -1.66 7.64
C SER A 199 12.84 -2.40 7.36
N GLU A 200 13.16 -3.45 8.12
CA GLU A 200 14.27 -4.36 7.81
C GLU A 200 14.04 -5.15 6.52
N ILE A 201 12.83 -5.69 6.28
CA ILE A 201 12.46 -6.36 5.02
C ILE A 201 12.59 -5.39 3.85
N SER A 202 12.16 -4.14 4.02
CA SER A 202 12.31 -3.10 3.01
C SER A 202 13.79 -2.79 2.73
N ALA A 203 14.64 -2.73 3.76
CA ALA A 203 16.07 -2.59 3.61
C ALA A 203 16.72 -3.82 2.96
N ALA A 204 16.26 -5.03 3.30
CA ALA A 204 16.71 -6.29 2.73
C ALA A 204 16.45 -6.36 1.23
N LEU A 205 15.29 -5.89 0.78
CA LEU A 205 14.95 -5.74 -0.63
C LEU A 205 15.92 -4.76 -1.33
N GLY A 206 16.11 -3.58 -0.74
CA GLY A 206 16.92 -2.51 -1.31
C GLY A 206 18.43 -2.77 -1.33
N LEU A 207 18.96 -3.44 -0.30
CA LEU A 207 20.37 -3.82 -0.18
C LEU A 207 20.68 -5.18 -0.79
N GLY A 208 19.67 -5.90 -1.28
CA GLY A 208 19.83 -7.20 -1.91
C GLY A 208 20.33 -8.27 -0.93
N TYR A 209 19.69 -8.40 0.23
CA TYR A 209 20.02 -9.46 1.19
C TYR A 209 19.81 -10.86 0.59
N PRO A 210 20.59 -11.87 1.00
CA PRO A 210 20.35 -13.26 0.63
C PRO A 210 19.10 -13.81 1.33
N HIS A 211 18.51 -14.89 0.79
CA HIS A 211 17.30 -15.53 1.35
C HIS A 211 17.45 -15.89 2.83
N ALA A 212 18.61 -16.41 3.24
CA ALA A 212 18.86 -16.78 4.63
C ALA A 212 18.69 -15.62 5.63
N GLU A 213 19.04 -14.38 5.22
CA GLU A 213 18.80 -13.20 6.07
C GLU A 213 17.33 -12.79 6.06
N MET A 214 16.63 -12.93 4.94
CA MET A 214 15.18 -12.72 4.88
C MET A 214 14.45 -13.73 5.78
N ASP A 215 14.85 -15.00 5.76
CA ASP A 215 14.29 -16.05 6.61
C ASP A 215 14.50 -15.76 8.09
N ARG A 216 15.67 -15.22 8.47
CA ARG A 216 15.95 -14.77 9.84
C ARG A 216 14.98 -13.67 10.28
N ILE A 217 14.80 -12.64 9.45
CA ILE A 217 13.87 -11.53 9.75
C ILE A 217 12.43 -12.06 9.82
N TRP A 218 12.06 -12.96 8.90
CA TRP A 218 10.73 -13.54 8.83
C TRP A 218 10.39 -14.38 10.08
N ALA A 219 11.35 -15.16 10.59
CA ALA A 219 11.18 -15.92 11.82
C ALA A 219 10.82 -15.03 13.02
N GLU A 220 11.38 -13.82 13.08
CA GLU A 220 11.04 -12.85 14.13
C GLU A 220 9.62 -12.28 13.97
N VAL A 221 9.19 -12.00 12.72
CA VAL A 221 7.82 -11.57 12.43
C VAL A 221 6.83 -12.64 12.88
N VAL A 222 7.04 -13.89 12.49
CA VAL A 222 6.14 -15.01 12.81
C VAL A 222 6.08 -15.25 14.32
N ALA A 223 7.20 -15.10 15.03
CA ALA A 223 7.23 -15.25 16.48
C ALA A 223 6.40 -14.17 17.22
N ARG A 224 6.30 -12.95 16.66
CA ARG A 224 5.61 -11.81 17.29
C ARG A 224 4.16 -11.66 16.82
N ALA A 225 3.91 -11.80 15.52
CA ALA A 225 2.64 -11.53 14.88
C ALA A 225 2.48 -12.36 13.57
N PRO A 226 2.14 -13.65 13.67
CA PRO A 226 2.15 -14.60 12.54
C PRO A 226 1.10 -14.31 11.46
N HIS A 227 0.13 -13.43 11.71
CA HIS A 227 -0.88 -13.01 10.72
C HIS A 227 -0.88 -11.48 10.53
N HIS A 228 0.28 -10.84 10.70
CA HIS A 228 0.44 -9.41 10.48
C HIS A 228 0.41 -9.08 8.98
N TYR A 229 -0.69 -8.51 8.51
CA TYR A 229 -0.94 -8.24 7.09
C TYR A 229 0.16 -7.39 6.46
N ALA A 230 0.53 -6.28 7.09
CA ALA A 230 1.56 -5.42 6.52
C ALA A 230 2.91 -6.17 6.39
N ALA A 231 3.25 -7.07 7.32
CA ALA A 231 4.49 -7.82 7.22
C ALA A 231 4.47 -8.80 6.05
N HIS A 232 3.37 -9.52 5.87
CA HIS A 232 3.17 -10.42 4.73
C HIS A 232 3.20 -9.66 3.40
N TRP A 233 2.63 -8.45 3.34
CA TRP A 233 2.70 -7.59 2.17
C TRP A 233 4.16 -7.27 1.78
N PHE A 234 4.97 -6.78 2.73
CA PHE A 234 6.37 -6.46 2.45
C PHE A 234 7.20 -7.70 2.12
N ALA A 235 7.01 -8.79 2.86
CA ALA A 235 7.71 -10.05 2.62
C ALA A 235 7.36 -10.67 1.26
N LEU A 236 6.08 -10.63 0.86
CA LEU A 236 5.65 -11.14 -0.44
C LEU A 236 6.39 -10.42 -1.58
N GLN A 237 6.56 -9.10 -1.49
CA GLN A 237 7.30 -8.35 -2.52
C GLN A 237 8.75 -8.84 -2.65
N TYR A 238 9.42 -9.23 -1.56
CA TYR A 238 10.77 -9.82 -1.62
C TYR A 238 10.77 -11.11 -2.44
N TRP A 239 9.77 -11.96 -2.24
CA TRP A 239 9.65 -13.27 -2.90
C TRP A 239 9.13 -13.23 -4.34
N CYS A 240 8.56 -12.10 -4.79
CA CYS A 240 8.16 -11.94 -6.19
C CYS A 240 9.36 -11.98 -7.15
N GLU A 241 9.12 -12.47 -8.39
CA GLU A 241 10.14 -12.63 -9.43
C GLU A 241 10.85 -11.32 -9.81
N LYS A 242 10.10 -10.20 -9.82
CA LYS A 242 10.63 -8.87 -10.13
C LYS A 242 11.70 -8.38 -9.14
N TRP A 243 11.92 -9.11 -8.04
CA TRP A 243 12.81 -8.74 -6.96
C TRP A 243 13.84 -9.82 -6.63
N ARG A 244 13.63 -10.61 -5.57
CA ARG A 244 14.64 -11.54 -5.04
C ARG A 244 14.18 -12.99 -5.08
N GLY A 245 12.95 -13.27 -5.49
CA GLY A 245 12.43 -14.62 -5.56
C GLY A 245 12.02 -15.04 -6.97
N SER A 246 10.91 -15.75 -7.05
CA SER A 246 10.32 -16.31 -8.26
C SER A 246 8.82 -16.48 -8.04
N GLU A 247 8.06 -16.67 -9.12
CA GLU A 247 6.64 -16.99 -9.00
C GLU A 247 6.39 -18.18 -8.05
N GLN A 248 7.22 -19.23 -8.15
CA GLN A 248 7.11 -20.41 -7.29
C GLN A 248 7.32 -20.07 -5.81
N LEU A 249 8.32 -19.24 -5.48
CA LEU A 249 8.59 -18.81 -4.11
C LEU A 249 7.46 -17.92 -3.58
N ALA A 250 6.97 -16.98 -4.39
CA ALA A 250 5.86 -16.11 -4.02
C ALA A 250 4.56 -16.90 -3.75
N ARG A 251 4.25 -17.90 -4.61
CA ARG A 251 3.11 -18.80 -4.43
C ARG A 251 3.26 -19.64 -3.16
N ALA A 252 4.44 -20.20 -2.89
CA ALA A 252 4.68 -20.98 -1.68
C ALA A 252 4.51 -20.13 -0.42
N PHE A 253 5.08 -18.92 -0.41
CA PHE A 253 4.93 -17.97 0.69
C PHE A 253 3.45 -17.58 0.94
N ALA A 254 2.70 -17.28 -0.12
CA ALA A 254 1.28 -16.93 0.01
C ALA A 254 0.41 -18.12 0.46
N ALA A 255 0.74 -19.35 0.06
CA ALA A 255 0.07 -20.54 0.55
C ALA A 255 0.33 -20.78 2.04
N GLU A 256 1.56 -20.56 2.50
CA GLU A 256 1.92 -20.65 3.92
C GLU A 256 1.23 -19.58 4.76
N ALA A 257 1.11 -18.34 4.25
CA ALA A 257 0.39 -17.25 4.93
C ALA A 257 -1.07 -17.62 5.26
N VAL A 258 -1.72 -18.41 4.42
CA VAL A 258 -3.10 -18.87 4.60
C VAL A 258 -3.18 -20.11 5.50
N ALA A 259 -2.12 -20.91 5.57
CA ALA A 259 -2.12 -22.17 6.29
C ALA A 259 -2.32 -21.95 7.80
N GLY A 260 -3.50 -22.33 8.30
CA GLY A 260 -3.86 -22.18 9.71
C GLY A 260 -4.22 -20.76 10.14
N ALA A 261 -4.33 -19.82 9.19
CA ALA A 261 -4.76 -18.45 9.48
C ALA A 261 -6.22 -18.42 9.97
N PRO A 262 -6.53 -17.70 11.06
CA PRO A 262 -7.91 -17.50 11.50
C PRO A 262 -8.74 -16.81 10.42
N LEU A 263 -10.01 -17.22 10.29
CA LEU A 263 -10.99 -16.49 9.49
C LEU A 263 -11.15 -15.07 10.07
N GLY A 264 -11.15 -14.07 9.21
CA GLY A 264 -11.12 -12.65 9.55
C GLY A 264 -9.72 -12.02 9.60
N SER A 265 -8.64 -12.79 9.37
CA SER A 265 -7.25 -12.30 9.38
C SER A 265 -6.82 -11.61 8.08
N LEU A 266 -7.62 -11.72 7.02
CA LEU A 266 -7.33 -11.21 5.68
C LEU A 266 -6.16 -11.90 4.97
N MET A 267 -5.58 -12.97 5.51
CA MET A 267 -4.45 -13.67 4.88
C MET A 267 -4.83 -14.31 3.55
N THR A 268 -6.11 -14.66 3.35
CA THR A 268 -6.61 -15.27 2.11
C THR A 268 -6.46 -14.39 0.87
N VAL A 269 -6.18 -13.09 1.04
CA VAL A 269 -5.92 -12.19 -0.09
C VAL A 269 -4.54 -12.40 -0.73
N PHE A 270 -3.55 -12.95 0.00
CA PHE A 270 -2.17 -13.04 -0.50
C PHE A 270 -2.03 -13.92 -1.77
N PRO A 271 -2.70 -15.07 -1.88
CA PRO A 271 -2.76 -15.80 -3.14
C PRO A 271 -3.28 -14.95 -4.31
N LEU A 272 -4.32 -14.13 -4.10
CA LEU A 272 -4.84 -13.22 -5.14
C LEU A 272 -3.83 -12.13 -5.52
N ILE A 273 -3.08 -11.59 -4.55
CA ILE A 273 -1.97 -10.66 -4.81
C ILE A 273 -0.91 -11.34 -5.67
N VAL A 274 -0.53 -12.60 -5.37
CA VAL A 274 0.43 -13.36 -6.17
C VAL A 274 -0.05 -13.53 -7.62
N ARG A 275 -1.33 -13.88 -7.82
CA ARG A 275 -1.92 -13.99 -9.16
C ARG A 275 -1.81 -12.65 -9.90
N PHE A 276 -2.17 -11.55 -9.23
CA PHE A 276 -2.07 -10.22 -9.83
C PHE A 276 -0.63 -9.83 -10.18
N GLU A 277 0.36 -10.23 -9.36
CA GLU A 277 1.77 -9.86 -9.54
C GLU A 277 2.48 -10.63 -10.66
N HIS A 278 2.03 -11.85 -11.00
CA HIS A 278 2.73 -12.73 -11.93
C HIS A 278 1.93 -13.09 -13.20
N ASP A 279 0.60 -13.02 -13.16
CA ASP A 279 -0.21 -13.36 -14.32
C ASP A 279 -0.35 -12.18 -15.27
N ASP A 280 -0.49 -12.47 -16.57
CA ASP A 280 -0.77 -11.45 -17.57
C ASP A 280 -2.19 -10.87 -17.38
N THR A 281 -2.26 -9.70 -16.76
CA THR A 281 -3.51 -8.98 -16.49
C THR A 281 -4.18 -8.42 -17.76
N SER A 282 -3.56 -8.55 -18.94
CA SER A 282 -4.03 -7.92 -20.18
C SER A 282 -5.24 -8.62 -20.81
N ASN A 283 -5.45 -9.92 -20.54
CA ASN A 283 -6.54 -10.69 -21.15
C ASN A 283 -7.62 -11.19 -20.18
N GLY A 284 -7.49 -10.97 -18.86
CA GLY A 284 -8.53 -11.30 -17.85
C GLY A 284 -8.86 -12.80 -17.67
N ASP A 285 -8.54 -13.65 -18.64
CA ASP A 285 -8.87 -15.09 -18.66
C ASP A 285 -8.31 -15.86 -17.45
N PHE A 286 -7.19 -15.41 -16.88
CA PHE A 286 -6.61 -16.02 -15.68
C PHE A 286 -7.53 -15.93 -14.45
N THR A 287 -8.36 -14.88 -14.39
CA THR A 287 -9.25 -14.62 -13.24
C THR A 287 -10.40 -15.62 -13.15
N LYS A 288 -10.77 -16.29 -14.26
CA LYS A 288 -11.92 -17.21 -14.35
C LYS A 288 -11.54 -18.68 -14.15
N THR A 289 -10.29 -18.97 -13.80
CA THR A 289 -9.89 -20.37 -13.50
C THR A 289 -10.58 -20.86 -12.22
N PRO A 290 -10.90 -22.17 -12.10
CA PRO A 290 -11.52 -22.72 -10.89
C PRO A 290 -10.72 -22.44 -9.61
N GLU A 291 -9.39 -22.43 -9.73
CA GLU A 291 -8.48 -22.05 -8.64
C GLU A 291 -8.72 -20.61 -8.19
N VAL A 292 -8.72 -19.64 -9.11
CA VAL A 292 -8.88 -18.22 -8.76
C VAL A 292 -10.31 -17.90 -8.27
N LEU A 293 -11.32 -18.58 -8.81
CA LEU A 293 -12.70 -18.48 -8.29
C LEU A 293 -12.76 -18.90 -6.81
N ALA A 294 -12.14 -20.03 -6.46
CA ALA A 294 -12.08 -20.49 -5.07
C ALA A 294 -11.27 -19.54 -4.17
N LEU A 295 -10.20 -18.93 -4.67
CA LEU A 295 -9.44 -17.91 -3.93
C LEU A 295 -10.28 -16.66 -3.65
N VAL A 296 -11.09 -16.21 -4.63
CA VAL A 296 -12.02 -15.08 -4.44
C VAL A 296 -13.09 -15.40 -3.40
N ASP A 297 -13.67 -16.61 -3.44
CA ASP A 297 -14.66 -17.04 -2.45
C ASP A 297 -14.08 -17.11 -1.03
N ALA A 298 -12.86 -17.62 -0.89
CA ALA A 298 -12.15 -17.63 0.39
C ALA A 298 -11.89 -16.20 0.90
N ALA A 299 -11.43 -15.30 0.03
CA ALA A 299 -11.19 -13.90 0.38
C ALA A 299 -12.47 -13.13 0.72
N LEU A 300 -13.60 -13.41 0.06
CA LEU A 300 -14.90 -12.86 0.43
C LEU A 300 -15.34 -13.31 1.82
N ALA A 301 -15.19 -14.59 2.14
CA ALA A 301 -15.53 -15.12 3.47
C ALA A 301 -14.65 -14.51 4.57
N ASP A 302 -13.35 -14.33 4.30
CA ASP A 302 -12.38 -13.73 5.21
C ASP A 302 -12.68 -12.24 5.47
N VAL A 303 -12.94 -11.47 4.39
CA VAL A 303 -13.34 -10.05 4.47
C VAL A 303 -14.68 -9.87 5.18
N ALA A 304 -15.61 -10.83 5.06
CA ALA A 304 -16.90 -10.79 5.76
C ALA A 304 -16.76 -11.07 7.27
N ALA A 305 -15.76 -11.84 7.68
CA ALA A 305 -15.50 -12.19 9.07
C ALA A 305 -14.51 -11.24 9.78
N ALA A 306 -13.78 -10.42 9.02
CA ALA A 306 -12.80 -9.49 9.55
C ALA A 306 -13.43 -8.41 10.43
N ASP A 307 -12.66 -7.94 11.41
CA ASP A 307 -13.03 -6.76 12.19
C ASP A 307 -13.26 -5.56 11.24
N PRO A 308 -14.43 -4.90 11.26
CA PRO A 308 -14.68 -3.71 10.46
C PRO A 308 -13.67 -2.58 10.71
N ALA A 309 -13.03 -2.55 11.89
CA ALA A 309 -11.98 -1.60 12.24
C ALA A 309 -10.58 -2.03 11.77
N HIS A 310 -10.41 -3.21 11.16
CA HIS A 310 -9.12 -3.67 10.67
C HIS A 310 -8.57 -2.68 9.63
N PRO A 311 -7.36 -2.11 9.83
CA PRO A 311 -6.83 -1.02 8.99
C PRO A 311 -6.64 -1.42 7.53
N ARG A 312 -6.47 -2.71 7.24
CA ARG A 312 -6.23 -3.26 5.89
C ARG A 312 -7.45 -3.81 5.16
N LEU A 313 -8.63 -3.71 5.78
CA LEU A 313 -9.86 -4.26 5.20
C LEU A 313 -10.19 -3.62 3.85
N VAL A 314 -9.95 -2.31 3.72
CA VAL A 314 -10.22 -1.56 2.49
C VAL A 314 -9.34 -2.02 1.33
N GLU A 315 -8.05 -2.33 1.57
CA GLU A 315 -7.14 -2.85 0.55
C GLU A 315 -7.61 -4.20 -0.01
N ALA A 316 -8.10 -5.10 0.86
CA ALA A 316 -8.64 -6.39 0.43
C ALA A 316 -9.91 -6.23 -0.43
N ARG A 317 -10.79 -5.28 -0.07
CA ARG A 317 -12.00 -4.97 -0.84
C ARG A 317 -11.69 -4.42 -2.24
N HIS A 318 -10.67 -3.57 -2.37
CA HIS A 318 -10.21 -3.09 -3.67
C HIS A 318 -9.78 -4.23 -4.59
N LEU A 319 -9.03 -5.19 -4.05
CA LEU A 319 -8.57 -6.34 -4.83
C LEU A 319 -9.73 -7.26 -5.20
N LEU A 320 -10.66 -7.52 -4.28
CA LEU A 320 -11.87 -8.30 -4.55
C LEU A 320 -12.72 -7.66 -5.64
N ALA A 321 -12.96 -6.34 -5.57
CA ALA A 321 -13.73 -5.62 -6.58
C ALA A 321 -13.14 -5.84 -7.99
N TYR A 322 -11.80 -5.78 -8.11
CA TYR A 322 -11.11 -6.06 -9.36
C TYR A 322 -11.37 -7.48 -9.87
N PHE A 323 -11.12 -8.52 -9.06
CA PHE A 323 -11.29 -9.90 -9.52
C PHE A 323 -12.75 -10.22 -9.85
N LEU A 324 -13.71 -9.74 -9.05
CA LEU A 324 -15.14 -9.96 -9.26
C LEU A 324 -15.63 -9.35 -10.57
N SER A 325 -15.14 -8.15 -10.94
CA SER A 325 -15.46 -7.51 -12.22
C SER A 325 -15.00 -8.31 -13.44
N PHE A 326 -13.99 -9.18 -13.30
CA PHE A 326 -13.57 -10.08 -14.37
C PHE A 326 -14.22 -11.47 -14.30
N GLN A 327 -15.00 -11.77 -13.28
CA GLN A 327 -15.63 -13.09 -13.07
C GLN A 327 -17.13 -13.13 -13.39
N ASP A 328 -17.67 -12.09 -14.03
CA ASP A 328 -19.11 -11.92 -14.27
C ASP A 328 -19.94 -11.91 -12.95
N ARG A 329 -19.29 -11.54 -11.83
CA ARG A 329 -19.89 -11.45 -10.48
C ARG A 329 -20.19 -10.00 -10.13
N ASP A 330 -20.85 -9.31 -11.04
CA ASP A 330 -20.97 -7.85 -11.01
C ASP A 330 -21.71 -7.32 -9.78
N ALA A 331 -22.74 -8.01 -9.31
CA ALA A 331 -23.46 -7.61 -8.09
C ALA A 331 -22.53 -7.60 -6.86
N GLU A 332 -21.69 -8.62 -6.71
CA GLU A 332 -20.72 -8.70 -5.61
C GLU A 332 -19.60 -7.67 -5.77
N ALA A 333 -19.15 -7.43 -7.01
CA ALA A 333 -18.19 -6.36 -7.32
C ALA A 333 -18.73 -4.99 -6.91
N VAL A 334 -19.99 -4.69 -7.25
CA VAL A 334 -20.66 -3.43 -6.89
C VAL A 334 -20.72 -3.23 -5.38
N GLU A 335 -21.00 -4.29 -4.60
CA GLU A 335 -20.97 -4.20 -3.14
C GLU A 335 -19.57 -3.85 -2.61
N GLN A 336 -18.50 -4.41 -3.20
CA GLN A 336 -17.15 -4.02 -2.81
C GLN A 336 -16.83 -2.57 -3.21
N PHE A 337 -17.20 -2.13 -4.41
CA PHE A 337 -16.98 -0.75 -4.86
C PHE A 337 -17.66 0.27 -3.96
N LYS A 338 -18.91 0.04 -3.53
CA LYS A 338 -19.61 0.93 -2.59
C LYS A 338 -18.85 1.14 -1.28
N LEU A 339 -18.15 0.11 -0.81
CA LEU A 339 -17.44 0.14 0.48
C LEU A 339 -16.07 0.84 0.40
N VAL A 340 -15.56 1.09 -0.80
CA VAL A 340 -14.24 1.70 -1.01
C VAL A 340 -14.26 2.94 -1.89
N ASP A 341 -15.44 3.35 -2.36
CA ASP A 341 -15.58 4.48 -3.28
C ASP A 341 -15.03 5.79 -2.71
N GLY A 342 -14.57 6.66 -3.60
CA GLY A 342 -13.81 7.86 -3.23
C GLY A 342 -12.31 7.65 -3.13
N TYR A 343 -11.82 6.41 -3.15
CA TYR A 343 -10.41 6.09 -2.94
C TYR A 343 -9.89 5.11 -3.97
N VAL A 344 -8.69 5.35 -4.52
CA VAL A 344 -8.03 4.47 -5.50
C VAL A 344 -6.54 4.26 -5.22
N GLY A 345 -6.05 4.67 -4.05
CA GLY A 345 -4.66 4.49 -3.61
C GLY A 345 -4.35 3.08 -3.11
N SER A 346 -4.88 2.04 -3.78
CA SER A 346 -4.72 0.63 -3.42
C SER A 346 -4.35 -0.22 -4.64
N LEU A 347 -3.85 -1.43 -4.38
CA LEU A 347 -3.83 -2.51 -5.37
C LEU A 347 -5.27 -2.81 -5.80
N PRO A 348 -5.54 -2.99 -7.11
CA PRO A 348 -4.60 -2.97 -8.23
C PRO A 348 -4.43 -1.60 -8.91
N TRP A 349 -5.26 -0.63 -8.56
CA TRP A 349 -5.41 0.63 -9.30
C TRP A 349 -4.13 1.44 -9.38
N PHE A 350 -3.39 1.53 -8.28
CA PHE A 350 -2.15 2.29 -8.23
C PHE A 350 -1.04 1.73 -9.14
N TYR A 351 -1.15 0.51 -9.67
CA TYR A 351 -0.20 0.00 -10.69
C TYR A 351 -0.51 0.55 -12.09
N SER A 352 -1.75 1.02 -12.32
CA SER A 352 -2.13 1.68 -13.57
C SER A 352 -1.45 3.04 -13.72
N SER A 353 -1.12 3.40 -14.97
CA SER A 353 -0.71 4.77 -15.31
C SER A 353 -1.81 5.79 -15.03
N ASP A 354 -3.07 5.34 -15.03
CA ASP A 354 -4.25 6.15 -14.72
C ASP A 354 -5.19 5.35 -13.81
N PRO A 355 -4.95 5.40 -12.48
CA PRO A 355 -5.70 4.61 -11.50
C PRO A 355 -7.21 4.90 -11.53
N THR A 356 -7.59 6.17 -11.62
CA THR A 356 -9.00 6.57 -11.61
C THR A 356 -9.72 6.16 -12.89
N LYS A 357 -9.04 6.17 -14.04
CA LYS A 357 -9.63 5.66 -15.29
C LYS A 357 -9.92 4.16 -15.21
N LEU A 358 -8.98 3.37 -14.71
CA LEU A 358 -9.15 1.92 -14.60
C LEU A 358 -10.25 1.58 -13.58
N TYR A 359 -10.19 2.20 -12.40
CA TYR A 359 -11.19 2.01 -11.34
C TYR A 359 -12.60 2.34 -11.83
N CYS A 360 -12.83 3.55 -12.36
CA CYS A 360 -14.15 3.94 -12.86
C CYS A 360 -14.60 3.01 -13.98
N ARG A 361 -13.72 2.63 -14.92
CA ARG A 361 -14.10 1.72 -16.00
C ARG A 361 -14.66 0.39 -15.48
N LEU A 362 -13.99 -0.27 -14.53
CA LEU A 362 -14.46 -1.55 -14.01
C LEU A 362 -15.72 -1.37 -13.14
N ARG A 363 -15.72 -0.37 -12.25
CA ARG A 363 -16.87 -0.04 -11.42
C ARG A 363 -18.12 0.21 -12.24
N ASP A 364 -18.02 1.10 -13.22
CA ASP A 364 -19.15 1.54 -14.02
C ASP A 364 -19.70 0.40 -14.90
N LEU A 365 -18.81 -0.43 -15.47
CA LEU A 365 -19.22 -1.64 -16.20
C LEU A 365 -19.94 -2.64 -15.30
N SER A 366 -19.43 -2.89 -14.10
CA SER A 366 -20.09 -3.80 -13.15
C SER A 366 -21.43 -3.26 -12.66
N VAL A 367 -21.57 -1.96 -12.42
CA VAL A 367 -22.87 -1.35 -12.08
C VAL A 367 -23.88 -1.55 -13.22
N GLN A 368 -23.49 -1.25 -14.46
CA GLN A 368 -24.37 -1.41 -15.62
C GLN A 368 -24.74 -2.87 -15.89
N ALA A 369 -23.81 -3.81 -15.67
CA ALA A 369 -24.06 -5.23 -15.83
C ALA A 369 -25.02 -5.77 -14.74
N ALA A 370 -24.80 -5.39 -13.48
CA ALA A 370 -25.68 -5.74 -12.37
C ALA A 370 -27.10 -5.18 -12.55
N ALA A 371 -27.22 -3.95 -13.05
CA ALA A 371 -28.52 -3.32 -13.35
C ALA A 371 -29.29 -4.03 -14.46
N LYS A 372 -28.61 -4.61 -15.46
CA LYS A 372 -29.25 -5.39 -16.55
C LYS A 372 -29.70 -6.79 -16.12
N ALA A 373 -29.09 -7.33 -15.07
CA ALA A 373 -29.40 -8.65 -14.54
C ALA A 373 -30.54 -8.63 -13.49
N SER A 374 -30.91 -7.43 -13.01
CA SER A 374 -32.03 -7.18 -12.09
C SER A 374 -33.32 -6.91 -12.86
#